data_AF-A0A842TEY8-F1
#
_entry.id   AF-A0A842TEY8-F1
#
_cell.length_a   1.000
_cell.length_b   1.000
_cell.length_c   1.000
_cell.angle_alpha   90.00
_cell.angle_beta   90.00
_cell.angle_gamma   90.00
#
_symmetry.space_group_name_H-M   'P 1'
#
loop_
_entity.id
_entity.type
_entity.pdbx_description
1 polymer ?
#
loop_
_entity_poly.entity_id
_entity_poly.type
_entity_poly.pdbx_seq_one_letter_code
_entity_poly.pdbx_strand_id
1 'polypeptide(L)'
;MDPFSILNLIFSIIGMCIFVYCIFVIRKILKLFPKAKMRKDWIINIILILIFTVGYGVNIIAVIFAIDILLIIMQAFVYLFGAIFVFIVIRLSYKTYKLIIESAKE
;
A
#
# COMPACT_ATOMS: atom_id res chain seq x y z
N MET A 1 24.31 13.24 7.79
CA MET A 1 23.41 12.10 8.00
C MET A 1 24.26 10.86 8.13
N ASP A 2 23.98 10.02 9.12
CA ASP A 2 24.63 8.72 9.27
C ASP A 2 24.19 7.75 8.13
N PRO A 3 24.94 6.66 7.91
CA PRO A 3 24.62 5.69 6.84
C PRO A 3 23.22 5.07 6.95
N PHE A 4 22.68 4.90 8.17
CA PHE A 4 21.35 4.32 8.37
C PHE A 4 20.26 5.29 7.94
N SER A 5 20.41 6.59 8.24
CA SER A 5 19.49 7.63 7.79
C SER A 5 19.47 7.75 6.26
N ILE A 6 20.63 7.63 5.60
CA ILE A 6 20.70 7.64 4.12
C ILE A 6 19.96 6.44 3.53
N LEU A 7 20.19 5.24 4.08
CA LEU A 7 19.53 4.03 3.64
C LEU A 7 18.00 4.11 3.83
N ASN A 8 17.56 4.62 4.98
CA ASN A 8 16.14 4.85 5.28
C ASN A 8 15.51 5.80 4.25
N LEU A 9 16.18 6.90 3.91
CA LEU A 9 15.72 7.85 2.90
C LEU A 9 15.56 7.19 1.52
N ILE A 10 16.57 6.43 1.08
CA ILE A 10 16.55 5.72 -0.21
C ILE A 10 15.39 4.73 -0.27
N PHE A 11 15.25 3.88 0.75
CA PHE A 11 14.15 2.91 0.81
C PHE A 11 12.79 3.58 0.90
N SER A 12 12.71 4.74 1.55
CA SER A 12 11.46 5.49 1.62
C SER A 12 11.05 6.05 0.25
N ILE A 13 12.00 6.63 -0.49
CA ILE A 13 11.74 7.15 -1.83
C ILE A 13 11.32 6.01 -2.77
N ILE A 14 12.05 4.90 -2.76
CA ILE A 14 11.73 3.73 -3.60
C ILE A 14 10.35 3.17 -3.24
N GLY A 15 10.07 2.99 -1.95
CA GLY A 15 8.77 2.48 -1.48
C GLY A 15 7.61 3.39 -1.92
N MET A 16 7.77 4.71 -1.80
CA MET A 16 6.78 5.68 -2.25
C MET A 16 6.51 5.58 -3.76
N CYS A 17 7.58 5.48 -4.58
CA CYS A 17 7.46 5.28 -6.02
C CYS A 17 6.72 3.99 -6.39
N ILE A 18 7.03 2.89 -5.68
CA ILE A 18 6.35 1.60 -5.87
C ILE A 18 4.86 1.73 -5.53
N PHE A 19 4.50 2.37 -4.41
CA PHE A 19 3.09 2.56 -4.04
C PHE A 19 2.32 3.37 -5.08
N VAL A 20 2.91 4.47 -5.59
CA VAL A 20 2.31 5.27 -6.66
C VAL A 20 2.08 4.41 -7.91
N TYR A 21 3.05 3.58 -8.28
CA TYR A 21 2.91 2.65 -9.40
C TYR A 21 1.80 1.61 -9.15
N CYS A 22 1.69 1.06 -7.93
CA CYS A 22 0.62 0.14 -7.56
C CYS A 22 -0.78 0.76 -7.74
N ILE A 23 -0.96 2.04 -7.41
CA ILE A 23 -2.25 2.74 -7.65
C ILE A 23 -2.59 2.72 -9.14
N PHE A 24 -1.60 2.98 -10.00
CA PHE A 24 -1.80 2.94 -11.46
C PHE A 24 -2.19 1.54 -11.95
N VAL A 25 -1.54 0.49 -11.44
CA VAL A 25 -1.88 -0.90 -11.77
C VAL A 25 -3.29 -1.26 -11.30
N ILE A 26 -3.67 -0.92 -10.06
CA ILE A 26 -5.03 -1.20 -9.56
C ILE A 26 -6.09 -0.46 -10.39
N ARG A 27 -5.82 0.78 -10.81
CA ARG A 27 -6.72 1.50 -11.72
C ARG A 27 -6.92 0.76 -13.05
N LYS A 28 -5.88 0.11 -13.59
CA LYS A 28 -6.03 -0.74 -14.79
C LYS A 28 -6.90 -1.96 -14.49
N ILE A 29 -6.66 -2.65 -13.37
CA ILE A 29 -7.47 -3.80 -12.95
C ILE A 29 -8.96 -3.42 -12.80
N LEU A 30 -9.25 -2.29 -12.16
CA LEU A 30 -10.61 -1.79 -11.98
C LEU A 30 -11.32 -1.47 -13.31
N LYS A 31 -10.58 -1.07 -14.35
CA LYS A 31 -11.14 -0.86 -15.70
C LYS A 31 -11.51 -2.17 -16.40
N LEU A 32 -10.80 -3.26 -16.11
CA LEU A 32 -11.13 -4.59 -16.65
C LEU A 32 -12.41 -5.17 -16.03
N PHE A 33 -12.76 -4.77 -14.80
CA PHE A 33 -13.89 -5.34 -14.05
C PHE A 33 -14.87 -4.26 -13.54
N PRO A 34 -15.49 -3.45 -14.42
CA PRO A 34 -16.22 -2.24 -14.03
C PRO A 34 -17.46 -2.50 -13.14
N LYS A 35 -18.10 -3.67 -13.27
CA LYS A 35 -19.31 -4.08 -12.54
C LYS A 35 -19.07 -5.14 -11.46
N ALA A 36 -17.82 -5.53 -11.21
CA ALA A 36 -17.56 -6.61 -10.27
C ALA A 36 -17.83 -6.17 -8.82
N LYS A 37 -18.48 -7.03 -8.03
CA LYS A 37 -18.77 -6.79 -6.60
C LYS A 37 -17.51 -6.48 -5.79
N MET A 38 -16.36 -7.00 -6.21
CA MET A 38 -15.03 -6.77 -5.61
C MET A 38 -14.46 -5.36 -5.83
N ARG A 39 -15.10 -4.49 -6.63
CA ARG A 39 -14.63 -3.11 -6.86
C ARG A 39 -14.45 -2.31 -5.57
N LYS A 40 -15.33 -2.50 -4.58
CA LYS A 40 -15.20 -1.84 -3.27
C LYS A 40 -13.91 -2.25 -2.55
N ASP A 41 -13.57 -3.53 -2.58
CA ASP A 41 -12.35 -4.06 -1.95
C ASP A 41 -11.07 -3.52 -2.62
N TRP A 42 -11.08 -3.36 -3.94
CA TRP A 42 -9.99 -2.72 -4.68
C TRP A 42 -9.85 -1.23 -4.35
N ILE A 43 -10.97 -0.50 -4.16
CA ILE A 43 -10.95 0.90 -3.73
C ILE A 43 -10.37 1.02 -2.31
N ILE A 44 -10.72 0.12 -1.40
CA ILE A 44 -10.13 0.08 -0.05
C ILE A 44 -8.61 -0.12 -0.13
N ASN A 45 -8.12 -0.99 -1.02
CA ASN A 45 -6.67 -1.14 -1.25
C ASN A 45 -6.02 0.14 -1.75
N ILE A 46 -6.65 0.88 -2.68
CA ILE A 46 -6.15 2.19 -3.12
C ILE A 46 -6.03 3.16 -1.95
N ILE A 47 -7.05 3.22 -1.07
CA ILE A 47 -7.04 4.10 0.10
C ILE A 47 -5.88 3.72 1.04
N LEU A 48 -5.68 2.43 1.32
CA LEU A 48 -4.55 1.98 2.14
C LEU A 48 -3.20 2.31 1.51
N ILE A 49 -3.05 2.12 0.19
CA ILE A 49 -1.82 2.48 -0.53
C ILE A 49 -1.58 3.99 -0.48
N LEU A 50 -2.62 4.82 -0.57
CA LEU A 50 -2.49 6.27 -0.42
C LEU A 50 -2.03 6.64 0.99
N ILE A 51 -2.58 5.98 2.02
CA ILE A 51 -2.14 6.13 3.41
C ILE A 51 -0.64 5.80 3.55
N PHE A 52 -0.18 4.68 2.99
CA PHE A 52 1.26 4.36 2.99
C PHE A 52 2.09 5.36 2.21
N THR A 53 1.63 5.79 1.03
CA THR A 53 2.32 6.83 0.22
C THR A 53 2.55 8.09 1.05
N VAL A 54 1.53 8.55 1.77
CA VAL A 54 1.63 9.71 2.67
C VAL A 54 2.57 9.41 3.84
N GLY A 55 2.43 8.26 4.49
CA GLY A 55 3.31 7.85 5.60
C GLY A 55 4.79 7.81 5.21
N TYR A 56 5.10 7.35 4.00
CA TYR A 56 6.46 7.38 3.45
C TYR A 56 6.95 8.80 3.19
N GLY A 57 6.08 9.70 2.70
CA GLY A 57 6.39 11.13 2.58
C GLY A 57 6.68 11.78 3.94
N VAL A 58 5.88 11.47 4.96
CA VAL A 58 6.10 11.93 6.34
C VAL A 58 7.42 11.37 6.89
N ASN A 59 7.74 10.10 6.63
CA ASN A 59 9.00 9.49 7.03
C ASN A 59 10.22 10.18 6.38
N ILE A 60 10.15 10.50 5.09
CA ILE A 60 11.18 11.27 4.38
C ILE A 60 11.43 12.62 5.06
N ILE A 61 10.37 13.36 5.36
CA ILE A 61 10.45 14.66 6.06
C ILE A 61 11.06 14.45 7.46
N ALA A 62 10.58 13.47 8.22
CA ALA A 62 11.07 13.18 9.56
C ALA A 62 12.57 12.85 9.58
N VAL A 63 13.06 12.08 8.60
CA VAL A 63 14.47 11.75 8.44
C VAL A 63 15.31 12.98 8.09
N ILE A 64 14.84 13.85 7.18
CA ILE A 64 15.57 15.07 6.76
C ILE A 64 15.69 16.07 7.93
N PHE A 65 14.64 16.21 8.73
CA PHE A 65 14.59 17.15 9.86
C PHE A 65 14.98 16.51 11.21
N ALA A 66 15.42 15.24 11.23
CA ALA A 66 15.80 14.50 12.43
C ALA A 66 14.73 14.54 13.55
N ILE A 67 13.46 14.27 13.20
CA ILE A 67 12.32 14.30 14.13
C ILE A 67 12.03 12.87 14.65
N ASP A 68 12.77 12.43 15.67
CA ASP A 68 12.74 11.04 16.17
C ASP A 68 11.34 10.57 16.62
N ILE A 69 10.60 11.44 17.32
CA ILE A 69 9.24 11.10 17.80
C ILE A 69 8.30 10.77 16.65
N LEU A 70 8.45 11.46 15.51
CA LEU A 70 7.63 11.23 14.34
C LEU A 70 7.98 9.89 13.68
N LEU A 71 9.26 9.52 13.64
CA LEU A 71 9.71 8.21 13.15
C LEU A 71 9.11 7.06 13.97
N ILE A 72 9.12 7.17 15.31
CA ILE A 72 8.57 6.15 16.21
C ILE A 72 7.06 5.99 15.99
N ILE A 73 6.32 7.10 15.90
CA ILE A 73 4.87 7.06 15.66
C ILE A 73 4.57 6.47 14.27
N MET A 74 5.33 6.86 13.25
CA MET A 74 5.16 6.32 11.89
C MET A 74 5.50 4.84 11.81
N GLN A 75 6.47 4.34 12.57
CA GLN A 75 6.77 2.91 12.64
C GLN A 75 5.57 2.11 13.18
N ALA A 76 4.99 2.53 14.31
CA ALA A 76 3.81 1.87 14.89
C ALA A 76 2.61 1.94 13.94
N PHE A 77 2.42 3.08 13.28
CA PHE A 77 1.39 3.27 12.27
C PHE A 77 1.57 2.30 11.10
N VAL A 78 2.77 2.21 10.52
CA VAL A 78 3.08 1.30 9.41
C VAL A 78 2.87 -0.16 9.80
N TYR A 79 3.19 -0.56 11.03
CA TYR A 79 2.96 -1.93 11.50
C TYR A 79 1.47 -2.27 11.58
N LEU A 80 0.66 -1.39 12.17
CA LEU A 80 -0.78 -1.62 12.29
C LEU A 80 -1.46 -1.65 10.92
N PHE A 81 -1.24 -0.62 10.10
CA PHE A 81 -1.82 -0.55 8.77
C PHE A 81 -1.26 -1.62 7.84
N GLY A 82 -0.02 -2.06 8.07
CA GLY A 82 0.62 -3.18 7.36
C GLY A 82 -0.14 -4.48 7.56
N ALA A 83 -0.47 -4.80 8.81
CA ALA A 83 -1.29 -5.98 9.12
C ALA A 83 -2.68 -5.91 8.48
N ILE A 84 -3.34 -4.73 8.56
CA ILE A 84 -4.65 -4.51 7.93
C ILE A 84 -4.56 -4.67 6.40
N PHE A 85 -3.52 -4.12 5.79
CA PHE A 85 -3.30 -4.22 4.34
C PHE A 85 -3.11 -5.66 3.89
N VAL A 86 -2.24 -6.43 4.58
CA VAL A 86 -2.03 -7.85 4.27
C VAL A 86 -3.35 -8.63 4.38
N PHE A 87 -4.14 -8.40 5.44
CA PHE A 87 -5.44 -9.05 5.60
C PHE A 87 -6.39 -8.75 4.43
N ILE A 88 -6.49 -7.49 4.01
CA ILE A 88 -7.37 -7.09 2.91
C ILE A 88 -6.88 -7.68 1.58
N VAL A 89 -5.57 -7.68 1.33
CA VAL A 89 -4.99 -8.26 0.11
C VAL A 89 -5.27 -9.76 0.05
N ILE A 90 -5.03 -10.52 1.12
CA ILE A 90 -5.31 -11.96 1.16
C ILE A 90 -6.80 -12.24 0.90
N ARG A 91 -7.69 -11.50 1.57
CA ARG A 91 -9.14 -11.66 1.40
C ARG A 91 -9.58 -11.34 -0.03
N LEU A 92 -9.02 -10.29 -0.63
CA LEU A 92 -9.33 -9.89 -2.00
C LEU A 92 -8.80 -10.90 -3.02
N SER A 93 -7.58 -11.39 -2.84
CA SER A 93 -7.00 -12.44 -3.67
C SER A 93 -7.85 -13.69 -3.63
N TYR A 94 -8.28 -14.15 -2.45
CA TYR A 94 -9.18 -15.30 -2.31
C TYR A 94 -10.50 -15.10 -3.08
N LYS A 95 -11.16 -13.95 -2.91
CA LYS A 95 -12.40 -13.63 -3.66
C LYS A 95 -12.16 -13.61 -5.17
N THR A 96 -11.01 -13.11 -5.61
CA THR A 96 -10.65 -13.03 -7.02
C THR A 96 -10.43 -14.41 -7.61
N TYR A 97 -9.65 -15.27 -6.95
CA TYR A 97 -9.44 -16.65 -7.38
C TYR A 97 -10.73 -17.46 -7.40
N LYS A 98 -11.57 -17.32 -6.36
CA LYS A 98 -12.87 -17.99 -6.30
C LYS A 98 -13.74 -17.62 -7.50
N LEU A 99 -13.81 -16.33 -7.84
CA LEU A 99 -14.56 -15.85 -9.00
C LEU A 99 -14.00 -16.42 -10.32
N ILE A 100 -12.67 -16.44 -10.50
CA ILE A 100 -12.04 -17.00 -11.71
C ILE A 100 -12.36 -18.49 -11.85
N ILE A 101 -12.28 -19.27 -10.76
CA ILE A 101 -12.56 -20.71 -10.77
C ILE A 101 -14.04 -20.99 -11.06
N GLU A 102 -14.95 -20.21 -10.47
CA GLU A 102 -16.38 -20.34 -10.72
C GLU A 102 -16.72 -20.03 -12.19
N SER A 103 -16.15 -18.95 -12.75
CA SER A 103 -16.34 -18.59 -14.16
C SER A 103 -15.69 -19.54 -15.16
N ALA A 104 -14.72 -20.38 -14.74
CA ALA A 104 -14.09 -21.37 -15.61
C ALA A 104 -14.84 -22.73 -15.64
N LYS A 105 -15.84 -22.91 -14.78
CA LYS A 105 -16.68 -24.12 -14.70
C LYS A 105 -17.99 -24.00 -15.48
N GLU A 106 -18.34 -22.79 -15.92
CA GLU A 106 -19.44 -22.51 -16.85
C GLU A 106 -18.96 -22.61 -18.30
#